data_AF-A0A7Y6KJ57-F1
#
_entry.id   AF-A0A7Y6KJ57-F1
#
_cell.length_a   1.000
_cell.length_b   1.000
_cell.length_c   1.000
_cell.angle_alpha   90.00
_cell.angle_beta   90.00
_cell.angle_gamma   90.00
#
_symmetry.space_group_name_H-M   'P 1'
#
loop_
_entity.id
_entity.type
_entity.pdbx_description
1 polymer ?
#
loop_
_entity_poly.entity_id
_entity_poly.type
_entity_poly.pdbx_seq_one_letter_code
_entity_poly.pdbx_strand_id
1 'polypeptide(L)'
;MAEALRPGAGGIGGLAQLLKEHGEAIEWDMARLWPGRSLLELYRGEMSWRELRVFLRYLPPDSATSRAIRGSSPDEEAWTLDRQLLASVVDAVREGTFAAVKLHGDPKKTGRLKPPRPIPRPGVEPEQKSNVIRFGGRHGSGAAQLAQVFGGRAANR
;
A
#
# COMPACT_ATOMS: atom_id res chain seq x y z
N MET A 1 -2.71 4.55 -19.35
CA MET A 1 -1.44 5.06 -18.79
C MET A 1 -0.27 4.37 -19.50
N ALA A 2 -0.09 4.62 -20.79
CA ALA A 2 0.93 3.96 -21.64
C ALA A 2 1.74 5.00 -22.42
N GLU A 3 2.18 6.06 -21.74
CA GLU A 3 2.85 7.19 -22.36
C GLU A 3 3.98 7.69 -21.47
N ALA A 4 4.96 6.81 -21.24
CA ALA A 4 6.26 7.21 -20.71
C ALA A 4 7.28 6.15 -21.14
N LEU A 5 7.76 6.24 -22.38
CA LEU A 5 9.03 5.68 -22.85
C LEU A 5 9.21 6.06 -24.33
N ARG A 6 9.91 7.17 -24.59
CA ARG A 6 10.85 7.40 -25.73
C ARG A 6 11.45 8.82 -25.64
N PRO A 7 12.75 9.00 -25.92
CA PRO A 7 13.39 8.44 -27.12
C PRO A 7 14.71 7.67 -26.91
N GLY A 8 14.90 6.66 -27.76
CA GLY A 8 16.18 5.95 -27.96
C GLY A 8 15.94 4.54 -28.50
N ALA A 9 15.79 4.39 -29.82
CA ALA A 9 15.43 3.16 -30.56
C ALA A 9 13.98 2.66 -30.37
N GLY A 10 13.14 2.90 -31.38
CA GLY A 10 11.87 2.19 -31.52
C GLY A 10 12.06 0.74 -32.01
N GLY A 11 11.03 -0.09 -31.87
CA GLY A 11 11.07 -1.46 -32.39
C GLY A 11 11.95 -2.39 -31.56
N ILE A 12 12.80 -3.17 -32.22
CA ILE A 12 13.65 -4.19 -31.58
C ILE A 12 14.66 -3.56 -30.62
N GLY A 13 15.27 -2.43 -30.98
CA GLY A 13 16.25 -1.77 -30.11
C GLY A 13 15.66 -1.34 -28.76
N GLY A 14 14.42 -0.85 -28.74
CA GLY A 14 13.73 -0.53 -27.50
C GLY A 14 13.38 -1.77 -26.65
N LEU A 15 13.08 -2.90 -27.29
CA LEU A 15 12.89 -4.18 -26.57
C LEU A 15 14.20 -4.69 -25.96
N ALA A 16 15.31 -4.55 -26.69
CA ALA A 16 16.63 -4.93 -26.19
C ALA A 16 17.03 -4.08 -24.96
N GLN A 17 16.75 -2.78 -24.98
CA GLN A 17 16.97 -1.91 -23.82
C GLN A 17 16.12 -2.33 -22.64
N LEU A 18 14.83 -2.63 -22.86
CA LEU A 18 13.92 -3.09 -21.81
C LEU A 18 14.39 -4.41 -21.17
N LEU A 19 14.88 -5.36 -21.97
CA LEU A 19 15.46 -6.61 -21.45
C LEU A 19 16.72 -6.36 -20.62
N LYS A 20 17.54 -5.39 -21.02
CA LYS A 20 18.74 -5.02 -20.27
C LYS A 20 18.40 -4.42 -18.90
N GLU A 21 17.37 -3.60 -18.83
CA GLU A 21 16.97 -2.90 -17.61
C GLU A 21 16.09 -3.75 -16.67
N HIS A 22 15.23 -4.59 -17.24
CA HIS A 22 14.17 -5.30 -16.50
C HIS A 22 14.08 -6.80 -16.84
N GLY A 23 15.17 -7.41 -17.33
CA GLY A 23 15.20 -8.80 -17.80
C GLY A 23 14.69 -9.81 -16.78
N GLU A 24 15.09 -9.70 -15.51
CA GLU A 24 14.66 -10.62 -14.44
C GLU A 24 13.14 -10.55 -14.18
N ALA A 25 12.57 -9.35 -14.19
CA ALA A 25 11.14 -9.14 -14.00
C ALA A 25 10.34 -9.71 -15.19
N ILE A 26 10.87 -9.56 -16.40
CA ILE A 26 10.29 -10.13 -17.62
C ILE A 26 10.38 -11.66 -17.58
N GLU A 27 11.51 -12.22 -17.17
CA GLU A 27 11.69 -13.67 -17.05
C GLU A 27 10.70 -14.28 -16.07
N TRP A 28 10.54 -13.62 -14.91
CA TRP A 28 9.57 -14.02 -13.90
C TRP A 28 8.12 -13.98 -14.44
N ASP A 29 7.73 -12.87 -15.08
CA ASP A 29 6.40 -12.73 -15.66
C ASP A 29 6.16 -13.78 -16.75
N MET A 30 7.18 -14.08 -17.55
CA MET A 30 7.10 -15.09 -18.59
C MET A 30 6.85 -16.48 -18.04
N ALA A 31 7.65 -16.89 -17.06
CA ALA A 31 7.50 -18.19 -16.39
C ALA A 31 6.12 -18.34 -15.71
N ARG A 32 5.59 -17.24 -15.16
CA ARG A 32 4.28 -17.24 -14.47
C ARG A 32 3.10 -17.30 -15.43
N LEU A 33 3.14 -16.53 -16.53
CA LEU A 33 1.97 -16.31 -17.39
C LEU A 33 1.94 -17.22 -18.62
N TRP A 34 3.11 -17.66 -19.10
CA TRP A 34 3.23 -18.55 -20.26
C TRP A 34 4.11 -19.75 -19.92
N PRO A 35 3.59 -20.74 -19.17
CA PRO A 35 4.34 -21.94 -18.81
C PRO A 35 4.92 -22.63 -20.04
N GLY A 36 6.20 -22.99 -19.97
CA GLY A 36 6.92 -23.59 -21.10
C GLY A 36 7.46 -22.61 -22.13
N ARG A 37 7.29 -21.28 -21.93
CA ARG A 37 8.02 -20.25 -22.65
C ARG A 37 9.12 -19.67 -21.75
N SER A 38 10.31 -19.44 -22.31
CA SER A 38 11.43 -18.82 -21.58
C SER A 38 12.13 -17.75 -22.43
N LEU A 39 12.65 -16.70 -21.78
CA LEU A 39 13.55 -15.74 -22.44
C LEU A 39 14.76 -16.42 -23.10
N LEU A 40 15.19 -17.59 -22.62
CA LEU A 40 16.27 -18.36 -23.24
C LEU A 40 15.98 -18.72 -24.70
N GLU A 41 14.71 -18.95 -25.05
CA GLU A 41 14.33 -19.28 -26.42
C GLU A 41 14.56 -18.11 -27.38
N LEU A 42 14.50 -16.87 -26.90
CA LEU A 42 14.86 -15.69 -27.68
C LEU A 42 16.35 -15.71 -28.02
N TYR A 43 17.20 -16.04 -27.05
CA TYR A 43 18.65 -16.13 -27.24
C TYR A 43 19.08 -17.35 -28.06
N ARG A 44 18.28 -18.43 -28.06
CA ARG A 44 18.48 -19.59 -28.93
C ARG A 44 17.93 -19.40 -30.34
N GLY A 45 17.15 -18.35 -30.59
CA GLY A 45 16.49 -18.09 -31.88
C GLY A 45 15.23 -18.92 -32.11
N GLU A 46 14.72 -19.62 -31.09
CA GLU A 46 13.47 -20.39 -31.12
C GLU A 46 12.25 -19.47 -30.95
N MET A 47 12.44 -18.29 -30.34
CA MET A 47 11.44 -17.24 -30.20
C MET A 47 11.85 -15.99 -30.98
N SER A 48 10.90 -15.37 -31.68
CA SER A 48 11.17 -14.11 -32.40
C SER A 48 11.01 -12.88 -31.51
N TRP A 49 11.72 -11.79 -31.82
CA TRP A 49 11.50 -10.47 -31.20
C TRP A 49 10.04 -9.98 -31.29
N ARG A 50 9.36 -10.32 -32.38
CA ARG A 50 7.94 -10.01 -32.55
C ARG A 50 7.08 -10.75 -31.52
N GLU A 51 7.41 -12.00 -31.25
CA GLU A 51 6.68 -12.82 -30.29
C GLU A 51 6.91 -12.34 -28.85
N LEU A 52 8.17 -12.04 -28.46
CA LEU A 52 8.44 -11.39 -27.18
C LEU A 52 7.61 -10.11 -27.02
N ARG A 53 7.55 -9.27 -28.07
CA ARG A 53 6.73 -8.05 -28.06
C ARG A 53 5.25 -8.34 -27.81
N VAL A 54 4.72 -9.46 -28.30
CA VAL A 54 3.32 -9.86 -28.05
C VAL A 54 3.14 -10.20 -26.57
N PHE A 55 4.01 -11.02 -25.97
CA PHE A 55 3.93 -11.32 -24.54
C PHE A 55 3.97 -10.05 -23.69
N LEU A 56 4.95 -9.18 -23.94
CA LEU A 56 5.10 -7.92 -23.21
C LEU A 56 3.90 -6.98 -23.38
N ARG A 57 3.25 -6.97 -24.55
CA ARG A 57 2.06 -6.15 -24.81
C ARG A 57 0.85 -6.56 -23.97
N TYR A 58 0.73 -7.84 -23.65
CA TYR A 58 -0.39 -8.41 -22.92
C TYR A 58 -0.05 -8.72 -21.46
N LEU A 59 1.03 -8.13 -20.93
CA LEU A 59 1.32 -8.22 -19.51
C LEU A 59 0.20 -7.57 -18.68
N PRO A 60 -0.25 -8.25 -17.60
CA PRO A 60 -1.16 -7.66 -16.63
C PRO A 60 -0.57 -6.38 -16.01
N PRO A 61 -1.41 -5.42 -15.60
CA PRO A 61 -0.94 -4.18 -14.98
C PRO A 61 -0.23 -4.42 -13.65
N ASP A 62 -0.48 -5.54 -12.96
CA ASP A 62 0.14 -5.97 -11.71
C ASP A 62 1.38 -6.87 -11.91
N SER A 63 1.85 -7.05 -13.16
CA SER A 63 3.02 -7.89 -13.46
C SER A 63 4.31 -7.35 -12.82
N ALA A 64 5.30 -8.21 -12.58
CA ALA A 64 6.58 -7.81 -12.01
C ALA A 64 7.29 -6.77 -12.87
N THR A 65 7.22 -6.91 -14.20
CA THR A 65 7.76 -5.95 -15.17
C THR A 65 7.08 -4.59 -15.02
N SER A 66 5.75 -4.56 -14.96
CA SER A 66 4.99 -3.32 -14.78
C SER A 66 5.34 -2.60 -13.48
N ARG A 67 5.61 -3.38 -12.42
CA ARG A 67 6.03 -2.88 -11.10
C ARG A 67 7.45 -2.31 -11.14
N ALA A 68 8.39 -3.06 -11.73
CA ALA A 68 9.77 -2.63 -11.92
C ALA A 68 9.87 -1.32 -12.73
N ILE A 69 9.08 -1.17 -13.80
CA ILE A 69 9.06 0.04 -14.62
C ILE A 69 8.49 1.24 -13.85
N ARG A 70 7.46 1.03 -13.03
CA ARG A 70 6.86 2.12 -12.23
C ARG A 70 7.73 2.54 -11.05
N GLY A 71 8.67 1.71 -10.62
CA GLY A 71 9.51 1.98 -9.45
C GLY A 71 8.71 2.07 -8.15
N SER A 72 7.59 1.35 -8.06
CA SER A 72 6.68 1.41 -6.91
C SER A 72 7.33 0.80 -5.66
N SER A 73 7.06 1.37 -4.49
CA SER A 73 7.50 0.78 -3.22
C SER A 73 6.65 -0.46 -2.88
N PRO A 74 7.17 -1.43 -2.09
CA PRO A 74 6.41 -2.60 -1.67
C PRO A 74 5.09 -2.26 -0.98
N ASP A 75 5.05 -1.16 -0.21
CA ASP A 75 3.86 -0.69 0.49
C ASP A 75 2.80 -0.13 -0.47
N GLU A 76 3.22 0.56 -1.54
CA GLU A 76 2.31 1.03 -2.60
C GLU A 76 1.76 -0.14 -3.42
N GLU A 77 2.58 -1.16 -3.68
CA GLU A 77 2.16 -2.37 -4.40
C GLU A 77 1.20 -3.23 -3.57
N ALA A 78 1.34 -3.21 -2.24
CA ALA A 78 0.45 -3.94 -1.35
C ALA A 78 -0.99 -3.41 -1.38
N TRP A 79 -1.21 -2.16 -1.79
CA TRP A 79 -2.52 -1.51 -1.81
C TRP A 79 -3.03 -1.21 -3.21
N THR A 80 -3.28 -2.29 -3.97
CA THR A 80 -3.98 -2.19 -5.26
C THR A 80 -5.37 -1.58 -5.11
N LEU A 81 -5.93 -1.05 -6.20
CA LEU A 81 -7.29 -0.49 -6.23
C LEU A 81 -8.32 -1.50 -5.66
N ASP A 82 -8.22 -2.77 -6.07
CA ASP A 82 -9.13 -3.81 -5.58
C ASP A 82 -9.02 -4.01 -4.07
N ARG A 83 -7.80 -3.96 -3.51
CA ARG A 83 -7.60 -4.07 -2.05
C ARG A 83 -8.12 -2.84 -1.31
N GLN A 84 -7.95 -1.65 -1.88
CA GLN A 84 -8.51 -0.40 -1.35
C GLN A 84 -10.05 -0.44 -1.33
N LEU A 85 -10.67 -0.93 -2.41
CA LEU A 85 -12.11 -1.10 -2.51
C LEU A 85 -12.61 -2.19 -1.55
N LEU A 86 -11.93 -3.34 -1.46
CA LEU A 86 -12.28 -4.40 -0.51
C LEU A 86 -12.23 -3.91 0.94
N ALA A 87 -11.16 -3.21 1.32
CA ALA A 87 -11.05 -2.63 2.65
C ALA A 87 -12.19 -1.65 2.93
N SER A 88 -12.54 -0.81 1.95
CA SER A 88 -13.65 0.13 2.07
C SER A 88 -15.01 -0.57 2.22
N VAL A 89 -15.23 -1.68 1.52
CA VAL A 89 -16.43 -2.52 1.69
C VAL A 89 -16.47 -3.13 3.09
N VAL A 90 -15.35 -3.69 3.57
CA VAL A 90 -15.30 -4.27 4.93
C VAL A 90 -15.57 -3.22 6.00
N ASP A 91 -15.02 -2.02 5.85
CA ASP A 91 -15.28 -0.90 6.77
C ASP A 91 -16.76 -0.50 6.74
N ALA A 92 -17.36 -0.34 5.55
CA ALA A 92 -18.77 -0.01 5.40
C ALA A 92 -19.71 -1.09 6.01
N VAL A 93 -19.38 -2.37 5.84
CA VAL A 93 -20.16 -3.48 6.45
C VAL A 93 -20.07 -3.45 7.98
N ARG A 94 -18.87 -3.19 8.53
CA ARG A 94 -18.67 -3.05 9.98
C ARG A 94 -19.47 -1.88 10.52
N GLU A 95 -19.43 -0.72 9.84
CA GLU A 95 -20.21 0.46 10.21
C GLU A 95 -21.72 0.20 10.15
N GLY A 96 -22.19 -0.43 9.08
CA GLY A 96 -23.61 -0.80 8.92
C GLY A 96 -24.09 -1.74 10.03
N THR A 97 -23.28 -2.75 10.36
CA THR A 97 -23.59 -3.68 11.45
C THR A 97 -23.60 -2.98 12.80
N PHE A 98 -22.63 -2.09 13.05
CA PHE A 98 -22.60 -1.28 14.26
C PHE A 98 -23.84 -0.39 14.38
N ALA A 99 -24.24 0.28 13.30
CA ALA A 99 -25.44 1.11 13.27
C ALA A 99 -26.71 0.28 13.56
N ALA A 100 -26.85 -0.89 12.93
CA ALA A 100 -27.98 -1.79 13.14
C ALA A 100 -28.06 -2.29 14.59
N VAL A 101 -26.94 -2.74 15.17
CA VAL A 101 -26.88 -3.18 16.57
C VAL A 101 -27.22 -2.03 17.51
N LYS A 102 -26.74 -0.81 17.24
CA LYS A 102 -27.00 0.35 18.08
C LYS A 102 -28.44 0.82 18.00
N LEU A 103 -29.07 0.72 16.84
CA LEU A 103 -30.47 1.10 16.62
C LEU A 103 -31.45 0.10 17.26
N HIS A 104 -31.19 -1.20 17.14
CA HIS A 104 -32.13 -2.25 17.59
C HIS A 104 -31.82 -2.83 18.98
N GLY A 105 -30.63 -2.62 19.52
CA GLY A 105 -30.23 -3.15 20.82
C GLY A 105 -30.67 -2.28 22.00
N ASP A 106 -30.68 -2.88 23.19
CA ASP A 106 -30.99 -2.19 24.45
C ASP A 106 -30.07 -0.96 24.66
N PRO A 107 -30.63 0.27 24.76
CA PRO A 107 -29.86 1.51 24.90
C PRO A 107 -28.84 1.50 26.05
N LYS A 108 -29.15 0.81 27.16
CA LYS A 108 -28.22 0.72 28.30
C LYS A 108 -26.97 -0.10 27.98
N LYS A 109 -27.10 -1.09 27.10
CA LYS A 109 -26.00 -1.97 26.67
C LYS A 109 -25.27 -1.39 25.45
N THR A 110 -26.01 -0.88 24.47
CA THR A 110 -25.46 -0.36 23.21
C THR A 110 -24.84 1.04 23.35
N GLY A 111 -25.23 1.82 24.36
CA GLY A 111 -24.68 3.15 24.60
C GLY A 111 -23.16 3.18 24.85
N ARG A 112 -22.57 2.05 25.29
CA ARG A 112 -21.13 1.91 25.54
C ARG A 112 -20.34 1.38 24.33
N LEU A 113 -21.01 0.93 23.27
CA LEU A 113 -20.36 0.42 22.07
C LEU A 113 -19.68 1.56 21.31
N LYS A 114 -18.44 1.33 20.88
CA LYS A 114 -17.66 2.26 20.07
C LYS A 114 -17.77 1.88 18.60
N PRO A 115 -17.72 2.87 17.69
CA PRO A 115 -17.69 2.57 16.27
C PRO A 115 -16.46 1.70 15.93
N PRO A 116 -16.59 0.81 14.94
CA PRO A 116 -15.47 0.00 14.46
C PRO A 116 -14.38 0.91 13.90
N ARG A 117 -13.13 0.47 14.01
CA ARG A 117 -12.01 1.20 13.39
C ARG A 117 -11.83 0.78 11.94
N PRO A 118 -11.57 1.72 11.03
CA PRO A 118 -11.19 1.41 9.66
C PRO A 118 -9.95 0.53 9.59
N ILE A 119 -9.86 -0.30 8.54
CA ILE A 119 -8.64 -1.05 8.24
C ILE A 119 -7.51 -0.06 7.89
N PRO A 120 -6.34 -0.12 8.56
CA PRO A 120 -5.21 0.75 8.26
C PRO A 120 -4.76 0.55 6.82
N ARG A 121 -4.67 1.64 6.05
CA ARG A 121 -4.24 1.61 4.64
C ARG A 121 -3.75 2.99 4.19
N PRO A 122 -2.94 3.10 3.12
CA PRO A 122 -2.48 4.36 2.58
C PRO A 122 -3.64 5.34 2.38
N GLY A 123 -3.51 6.55 2.94
CA GLY A 123 -4.53 7.59 2.90
C GLY A 123 -5.62 7.47 3.97
N VAL A 124 -5.65 6.39 4.77
CA VAL A 124 -6.59 6.19 5.88
C VAL A 124 -5.81 5.88 7.15
N GLU A 125 -5.53 6.95 7.90
CA GLU A 125 -4.85 6.84 9.18
C GLU A 125 -5.79 6.23 10.24
N PRO A 126 -5.37 5.16 10.94
CA PRO A 126 -6.15 4.66 12.05
C PRO A 126 -6.17 5.72 13.16
N GLU A 127 -7.31 5.85 13.85
CA GLU A 127 -7.42 6.73 15.02
C GLU A 127 -6.41 6.27 16.08
N GLN A 128 -5.26 6.95 16.11
CA GLN A 128 -4.22 6.69 17.10
C GLN A 128 -4.77 7.13 18.44
N LYS A 129 -4.92 6.18 19.36
CA LYS A 129 -5.12 6.53 20.76
C LYS A 129 -3.86 7.24 21.21
N SER A 130 -3.89 8.55 21.23
CA SER A 130 -2.86 9.31 21.89
C SER A 130 -2.93 8.90 23.36
N ASN A 131 -2.01 8.04 23.81
CA ASN A 131 -1.73 7.84 25.22
C ASN A 131 -1.01 9.09 25.72
N VAL A 132 -1.62 10.27 25.53
CA VAL A 132 -1.24 11.45 26.29
C VAL A 132 -1.66 11.10 27.70
N ILE A 133 -0.69 10.66 28.49
CA ILE A 133 -0.82 10.69 29.94
C ILE A 133 -0.99 12.17 30.26
N ARG A 134 -2.24 12.62 30.36
CA ARG A 134 -2.56 13.96 30.86
C ARG A 134 -2.17 13.96 32.33
N PHE A 135 -0.94 14.35 32.61
CA PHE A 135 -0.48 14.61 33.96
C PHE A 135 -1.17 15.89 34.44
N GLY A 136 -2.33 15.71 35.06
CA GLY A 136 -3.21 16.81 35.41
C GLY A 136 -4.60 16.29 35.76
N GLY A 137 -4.72 15.68 36.94
CA GLY A 137 -6.01 15.62 37.61
C GLY A 137 -6.53 17.04 37.89
N ARG A 138 -7.78 17.13 38.36
CA ARG A 138 -8.55 18.36 38.63
C ARG A 138 -7.87 19.40 39.57
N HIS A 139 -6.69 19.08 40.07
CA HIS A 139 -5.81 19.95 40.85
C HIS A 139 -4.43 19.85 40.19
N GLY A 140 -3.82 20.97 39.80
CA GLY A 140 -2.58 21.07 39.02
C GLY A 140 -1.30 20.49 39.66
N SER A 141 -1.39 19.38 40.39
CA SER A 141 -0.30 18.72 41.10
C SER A 141 0.71 18.06 40.15
N GLY A 142 0.28 17.68 38.95
CA GLY A 142 1.11 16.92 38.01
C GLY A 142 2.31 17.69 37.46
N ALA A 143 2.12 18.95 37.05
CA ALA A 143 3.19 19.81 36.57
C ALA A 143 4.15 20.24 37.70
N ALA A 144 3.61 20.47 38.91
CA ALA A 144 4.40 20.80 40.09
C ALA A 144 5.29 19.64 40.56
N GLN A 145 4.81 18.39 40.47
CA GLN A 145 5.59 17.19 40.78
C GLN A 145 6.74 16.99 39.78
N LEU A 146 6.53 17.28 38.50
CA LEU A 146 7.60 17.22 37.49
C LEU A 146 8.66 18.31 37.70
N ALA A 147 8.26 19.52 38.08
CA ALA A 147 9.20 20.60 38.42
C ALA A 147 10.09 20.26 39.64
N GLN A 148 9.55 19.54 40.62
CA GLN A 148 10.32 19.04 41.78
C GLN A 148 11.29 17.91 41.40
N VAL A 149 10.91 17.03 40.48
CA VAL A 149 11.76 15.90 40.03
C VAL A 149 12.86 16.37 39.07
N PHE A 150 12.58 17.35 38.20
CA PHE A 150 13.51 17.81 37.15
C PHE A 150 14.20 19.15 37.45
N GLY A 151 14.03 19.72 38.65
CA GLY A 151 14.99 20.67 39.23
C GLY A 151 15.21 21.99 38.47
N GLY A 152 14.16 22.57 37.88
CA GLY A 152 14.24 23.88 37.24
C GLY A 152 14.10 25.02 38.25
N ARG A 153 15.23 25.62 38.64
CA ARG A 153 15.31 26.89 39.39
C ARG A 153 14.36 27.91 38.74
N ALA A 154 13.26 28.24 39.40
CA ALA A 154 12.37 29.30 38.96
C ALA A 154 13.18 30.61 38.92
N ALA A 155 13.52 31.03 37.72
CA ALA A 155 14.00 32.38 37.48
C ALA A 155 12.82 33.31 37.77
N ASN A 156 12.87 34.03 38.88
CA ASN A 156 12.16 35.29 39.04
C ASN A 156 13.03 36.24 39.87
N ARG A 157 13.05 37.49 39.39
CA ARG A 157 13.56 38.67 40.10
C ARG A 157 12.85 38.84 41.44
#